data_AF-A0A9P3K363-F1
#
_entry.id   AF-A0A9P3K363-F1
#
_cell.length_a   1.000
_cell.length_b   1.000
_cell.length_c   1.000
_cell.angle_alpha   90.00
_cell.angle_beta   90.00
_cell.angle_gamma   90.00
#
_symmetry.space_group_name_H-M   'P 1'
#
loop_
_entity.id
_entity.type
_entity.pdbx_description
1 polymer ?
#
loop_
_entity_poly.entity_id
_entity_poly.type
_entity_poly.pdbx_seq_one_letter_code
_entity_poly.pdbx_strand_id
1 'polypeptide(L)'
;MFRSLPGGGSSGGSRSPSFLFTWAVAATTAAFTTFLLLVVHMLSPSTPPCVTQNIPLAGSGDPNRVYAGQVSRVQMAWGDRQQQRVQAAEGEGGEEGSACRNWILAPVTERGIPNTRKWSPWMPPLSPCRVQGLPIEAVEPDLNFRRGFTLGYVDYGEDKTQLLPYLRAALDHRMHTSARRVLIDFGANAFRTSVTWFLSTYPLEFTEVHAFEIQPDLFVVPQPNDQVLGPISSGSRLRPRGQGPGPIPGWMLQRIHSYNTLVGMEDSPHKNVINATRWMLEELRLTPQDTVVVKMDIEGVEWPVLNAWLDIPGMEQIVDELFVEIHYHHESMYDFKWNATRFSATRDEAAQMFNWLRTKGFYVHAWP
;
A
#
# COMPACT_ATOMS: atom_id res chain seq x y z
N MET A 1 -5.99 79.17 -16.42
CA MET A 1 -5.86 79.11 -17.90
C MET A 1 -6.56 77.85 -18.38
N PHE A 2 -7.62 78.05 -19.17
CA PHE A 2 -8.44 77.15 -20.01
C PHE A 2 -8.79 75.73 -19.50
N ARG A 3 -10.04 75.43 -19.06
CA ARG A 3 -11.32 75.23 -19.81
C ARG A 3 -11.33 73.91 -20.62
N SER A 4 -12.38 73.08 -20.74
CA SER A 4 -13.72 72.94 -20.17
C SER A 4 -14.36 71.65 -20.77
N LEU A 5 -15.35 71.07 -20.06
CA LEU A 5 -16.31 70.00 -20.45
C LEU A 5 -17.28 70.43 -21.62
N PRO A 6 -18.46 69.80 -21.89
CA PRO A 6 -18.90 68.42 -22.23
C PRO A 6 -19.91 68.38 -23.44
N GLY A 7 -20.60 67.26 -23.70
CA GLY A 7 -21.90 67.18 -24.44
C GLY A 7 -22.07 65.85 -25.21
N GLY A 8 -23.07 64.99 -24.97
CA GLY A 8 -24.52 65.09 -25.30
C GLY A 8 -24.80 63.95 -26.30
N GLY A 9 -25.91 63.19 -26.39
CA GLY A 9 -27.30 63.24 -25.93
C GLY A 9 -28.15 62.54 -27.03
N SER A 10 -29.36 62.06 -26.67
CA SER A 10 -30.45 61.50 -27.55
C SER A 10 -30.28 60.04 -28.02
N SER A 11 -31.29 59.17 -28.16
CA SER A 11 -32.77 59.19 -28.00
C SER A 11 -33.21 57.70 -28.14
N GLY A 12 -34.14 57.16 -27.35
CA GLY A 12 -35.59 57.19 -27.63
C GLY A 12 -36.08 55.88 -28.27
N GLY A 13 -37.15 55.26 -27.75
CA GLY A 13 -37.86 54.20 -28.48
C GLY A 13 -38.51 53.11 -27.64
N SER A 14 -39.66 53.44 -27.02
CA SER A 14 -40.64 52.49 -26.50
C SER A 14 -41.20 51.54 -27.57
N ARG A 15 -41.48 50.28 -27.21
CA ARG A 15 -42.67 49.51 -27.63
C ARG A 15 -42.75 48.16 -26.89
N SER A 16 -43.67 48.08 -25.92
CA SER A 16 -44.43 46.85 -25.63
C SER A 16 -45.55 46.74 -26.70
N PRO A 17 -46.16 45.58 -26.98
CA PRO A 17 -47.05 44.85 -26.05
C PRO A 17 -46.79 43.31 -26.02
N SER A 18 -46.92 42.66 -24.87
CA SER A 18 -48.07 41.82 -24.46
C SER A 18 -48.26 40.55 -25.30
N PHE A 19 -48.28 39.37 -24.67
CA PHE A 19 -49.37 38.37 -24.79
C PHE A 19 -49.08 37.14 -23.89
N LEU A 20 -49.96 36.94 -22.89
CA LEU A 20 -50.50 35.69 -22.31
C LEU A 20 -49.53 34.51 -22.01
N PHE A 21 -49.47 33.93 -20.81
CA PHE A 21 -50.56 33.16 -20.20
C PHE A 21 -50.33 32.95 -18.68
N THR A 22 -51.43 33.02 -17.95
CA THR A 22 -51.60 32.85 -16.49
C THR A 22 -51.90 31.39 -16.05
N TRP A 23 -51.78 31.16 -14.73
CA TRP A 23 -52.27 30.04 -13.87
C TRP A 23 -51.35 28.80 -13.78
N ALA A 24 -50.64 28.54 -12.67
CA ALA A 24 -51.06 28.23 -11.28
C ALA A 24 -51.78 26.88 -11.14
N VAL A 25 -51.08 25.86 -10.62
CA VAL A 25 -51.68 24.79 -9.81
C VAL A 25 -50.66 24.33 -8.76
N ALA A 26 -50.97 24.63 -7.50
CA ALA A 26 -50.47 23.91 -6.34
C ALA A 26 -51.15 22.54 -6.25
N ALA A 27 -50.44 21.57 -5.67
CA ALA A 27 -50.88 20.25 -5.16
C ALA A 27 -50.21 19.08 -5.87
N THR A 28 -49.24 18.45 -5.20
CA THR A 28 -49.26 17.01 -4.87
C THR A 28 -48.03 16.64 -4.06
N THR A 29 -48.06 16.98 -2.77
CA THR A 29 -47.57 16.08 -1.72
C THR A 29 -48.35 14.76 -1.79
N ALA A 30 -47.66 13.65 -1.48
CA ALA A 30 -48.16 12.26 -1.38
C ALA A 30 -48.12 11.43 -2.68
N ALA A 31 -46.92 10.95 -3.06
CA ALA A 31 -46.76 9.69 -3.80
C ALA A 31 -45.27 9.24 -3.87
N PHE A 32 -44.55 9.09 -2.75
CA PHE A 32 -43.26 8.38 -2.74
C PHE A 32 -42.96 7.66 -1.41
N THR A 33 -44.02 7.17 -0.74
CA THR A 33 -43.92 6.46 0.54
C THR A 33 -44.63 5.10 0.53
N THR A 34 -44.70 4.44 -0.62
CA THR A 34 -45.32 3.11 -0.74
C THR A 34 -44.65 2.24 -1.79
N PHE A 35 -43.31 2.12 -1.76
CA PHE A 35 -42.60 1.11 -2.55
C PHE A 35 -41.36 0.53 -1.83
N LEU A 36 -41.37 0.53 -0.50
CA LEU A 36 -40.29 -0.05 0.32
C LEU A 36 -40.82 -0.79 1.55
N LEU A 37 -41.89 -1.57 1.37
CA LEU A 37 -42.54 -2.33 2.45
C LEU A 37 -42.97 -3.74 2.04
N LEU A 38 -42.31 -4.35 1.05
CA LEU A 38 -42.64 -5.73 0.65
C LEU A 38 -41.47 -6.55 0.08
N VAL A 39 -40.26 -6.45 0.64
CA VAL A 39 -39.20 -7.49 0.50
C VAL A 39 -38.33 -7.59 1.78
N VAL A 40 -38.91 -7.40 2.97
CA VAL A 40 -38.22 -7.71 4.24
C VAL A 40 -39.14 -8.52 5.14
N HIS A 41 -39.45 -9.73 4.70
CA HIS A 41 -39.89 -10.83 5.54
C HIS A 41 -39.50 -12.10 4.81
N MET A 42 -38.37 -12.68 5.21
CA MET A 42 -38.03 -14.10 5.27
C MET A 42 -36.52 -14.19 5.54
N LEU A 43 -36.14 -15.02 6.51
CA LEU A 43 -34.79 -15.32 7.00
C LEU A 43 -34.30 -14.44 8.17
N SER A 44 -34.89 -14.70 9.33
CA SER A 44 -34.22 -14.52 10.62
C SER A 44 -33.93 -15.91 11.19
N PRO A 45 -32.69 -16.19 11.64
CA PRO A 45 -32.47 -17.11 12.74
C PRO A 45 -31.96 -16.35 13.97
N SER A 46 -32.66 -16.57 15.07
CA SER A 46 -32.39 -16.12 16.43
C SER A 46 -31.08 -16.67 17.00
N THR A 47 -30.27 -15.81 17.62
CA THR A 47 -29.24 -16.19 18.60
C THR A 47 -29.33 -15.32 19.87
N PRO A 48 -29.02 -15.86 21.05
CA PRO A 48 -29.30 -15.24 22.36
C PRO A 48 -28.23 -14.23 22.82
N PRO A 49 -28.54 -13.35 23.79
CA PRO A 49 -27.64 -12.28 24.21
C PRO A 49 -26.51 -12.77 25.12
N CYS A 50 -25.28 -12.37 24.83
CA CYS A 50 -24.14 -12.54 25.73
C CYS A 50 -24.09 -11.40 26.76
N VAL A 51 -23.88 -11.83 28.01
CA VAL A 51 -23.74 -11.03 29.22
C VAL A 51 -22.43 -10.25 29.21
N THR A 52 -22.50 -8.94 29.41
CA THR A 52 -21.35 -8.07 29.66
C THR A 52 -20.87 -8.21 31.11
N GLN A 53 -19.65 -8.69 31.34
CA GLN A 53 -18.95 -8.53 32.61
C GLN A 53 -18.01 -7.33 32.53
N ASN A 54 -18.20 -6.39 33.47
CA ASN A 54 -17.33 -5.26 33.72
C ASN A 54 -16.01 -5.75 34.37
N ILE A 55 -14.87 -5.26 33.86
CA ILE A 55 -13.57 -5.33 34.54
C ILE A 55 -13.02 -3.89 34.64
N PRO A 56 -12.54 -3.44 35.81
CA PRO A 56 -12.17 -2.05 36.02
C PRO A 56 -10.82 -1.69 35.38
N LEU A 57 -10.75 -0.48 34.82
CA LEU A 57 -9.49 0.12 34.35
C LEU A 57 -8.78 0.80 35.53
N ALA A 58 -7.55 0.38 35.79
CA ALA A 58 -6.59 1.11 36.60
C ALA A 58 -5.27 1.23 35.85
N GLY A 59 -4.68 2.43 35.88
CA GLY A 59 -3.24 2.62 35.74
C GLY A 59 -2.77 3.30 34.46
N SER A 60 -2.45 4.58 34.59
CA SER A 60 -1.60 5.38 33.71
C SER A 60 -0.28 4.67 33.37
N GLY A 61 0.10 4.63 32.09
CA GLY A 61 1.43 4.20 31.68
C GLY A 61 1.64 4.28 30.17
N ASP A 62 2.70 5.01 29.80
CA ASP A 62 3.50 4.93 28.56
C ASP A 62 2.79 4.45 27.27
N PRO A 63 2.58 5.32 26.26
CA PRO A 63 1.94 4.94 25.02
C PRO A 63 2.63 3.77 24.31
N ASN A 64 3.95 3.57 24.47
CA ASN A 64 4.69 2.47 23.83
C ASN A 64 4.37 1.09 24.41
N ARG A 65 3.86 1.02 25.66
CA ARG A 65 3.56 -0.27 26.32
C ARG A 65 2.19 -0.83 25.96
N VAL A 66 1.29 0.03 25.47
CA VAL A 66 -0.04 -0.35 24.96
C VAL A 66 0.06 -1.08 23.62
N TYR A 67 1.06 -0.75 22.78
CA TYR A 67 1.29 -1.39 21.48
C TYR A 67 1.65 -2.87 21.60
N ALA A 68 2.58 -3.24 22.50
CA ALA A 68 2.98 -4.63 22.68
C ALA A 68 1.79 -5.52 23.13
N GLY A 69 0.89 -5.00 23.97
CA GLY A 69 -0.23 -5.77 24.53
C GLY A 69 -1.35 -6.13 23.55
N GLN A 70 -1.65 -5.27 22.57
CA GLN A 70 -2.63 -5.60 21.52
C GLN A 70 -2.05 -6.52 20.44
N VAL A 71 -0.77 -6.32 20.09
CA VAL A 71 -0.05 -7.13 19.11
C VAL A 71 0.06 -8.59 19.60
N SER A 72 0.40 -8.83 20.87
CA SER A 72 0.51 -10.20 21.41
C SER A 72 -0.81 -10.99 21.47
N ARG A 73 -1.97 -10.34 21.72
CA ARG A 73 -3.26 -11.07 21.79
C ARG A 73 -3.80 -11.46 20.42
N VAL A 74 -3.61 -10.61 19.41
CA VAL A 74 -3.98 -10.92 18.01
C VAL A 74 -3.04 -11.99 17.44
N GLN A 75 -1.74 -11.93 17.77
CA GLN A 75 -0.74 -12.91 17.35
C GLN A 75 -0.93 -14.31 17.98
N MET A 76 -1.33 -14.41 19.26
CA MET A 76 -1.57 -15.73 19.88
C MET A 76 -2.80 -16.45 19.28
N ALA A 77 -3.90 -15.73 19.04
CA ALA A 77 -5.08 -16.29 18.35
C ALA A 77 -4.84 -16.55 16.85
N TRP A 78 -3.64 -16.25 16.35
CA TRP A 78 -3.24 -16.42 14.95
C TRP A 78 -2.41 -17.71 14.75
N GLY A 79 -1.49 -18.05 15.67
CA GLY A 79 -0.75 -19.32 15.61
C GLY A 79 -1.66 -20.54 15.49
N ASP A 80 -2.77 -20.55 16.24
CA ASP A 80 -3.77 -21.63 16.20
C ASP A 80 -4.55 -21.69 14.86
N ARG A 81 -4.86 -20.53 14.26
CA ARG A 81 -5.55 -20.46 12.96
C ARG A 81 -4.63 -20.82 11.80
N GLN A 82 -3.33 -20.56 11.91
CA GLN A 82 -2.35 -20.95 10.90
C GLN A 82 -2.12 -22.46 10.88
N GLN A 83 -1.99 -23.11 12.05
CA GLN A 83 -1.95 -24.57 12.11
C GLN A 83 -3.21 -25.21 11.49
N GLN A 84 -4.38 -24.62 11.71
CA GLN A 84 -5.63 -25.07 11.08
C GLN A 84 -5.66 -24.84 9.57
N ARG A 85 -5.12 -23.72 9.04
CA ARG A 85 -5.02 -23.47 7.58
C ARG A 85 -4.04 -24.41 6.88
N VAL A 86 -2.91 -24.73 7.52
CA VAL A 86 -1.95 -25.72 7.01
C VAL A 86 -2.62 -27.10 6.93
N GLN A 87 -3.32 -27.51 7.99
CA GLN A 87 -4.04 -28.79 8.03
C GLN A 87 -5.23 -28.85 7.06
N ALA A 88 -5.98 -27.76 6.88
CA ALA A 88 -7.10 -27.70 5.94
C ALA A 88 -6.63 -27.73 4.47
N ALA A 89 -5.51 -27.08 4.15
CA ALA A 89 -4.92 -27.11 2.81
C ALA A 89 -4.31 -28.48 2.43
N GLU A 90 -4.07 -29.35 3.41
CA GLU A 90 -3.66 -30.75 3.18
C GLU A 90 -4.87 -31.68 2.92
N GLY A 91 -6.10 -31.23 3.19
CA GLY A 91 -7.33 -32.01 3.06
C GLY A 91 -8.11 -31.82 1.74
N GLU A 92 -7.88 -30.73 1.00
CA GLU A 92 -8.62 -30.39 -0.22
C GLU A 92 -7.73 -30.48 -1.47
N GLY A 93 -7.67 -31.68 -2.05
CA GLY A 93 -7.02 -31.93 -3.34
C GLY A 93 -7.81 -31.31 -4.49
N GLY A 94 -7.39 -30.12 -4.94
CA GLY A 94 -7.78 -29.50 -6.20
C GLY A 94 -6.55 -29.07 -7.00
N GLU A 95 -6.39 -29.60 -8.21
CA GLU A 95 -5.15 -29.61 -9.01
C GLU A 95 -4.57 -28.24 -9.44
N GLU A 96 -5.28 -27.11 -9.27
CA GLU A 96 -4.79 -25.79 -9.73
C GLU A 96 -3.99 -24.98 -8.69
N GLY A 97 -4.02 -25.36 -7.40
CA GLY A 97 -3.28 -24.66 -6.33
C GLY A 97 -1.86 -25.19 -6.03
N SER A 98 -1.45 -26.30 -6.67
CA SER A 98 -0.22 -27.02 -6.32
C SER A 98 1.05 -26.48 -6.99
N ALA A 99 0.93 -25.55 -7.94
CA ALA A 99 2.02 -25.16 -8.84
C ALA A 99 3.18 -24.42 -8.16
N CYS A 100 2.99 -23.82 -6.97
CA CYS A 100 4.09 -23.17 -6.23
C CYS A 100 4.69 -24.04 -5.11
N ARG A 101 4.06 -25.15 -4.71
CA ARG A 101 4.52 -25.95 -3.56
C ARG A 101 5.63 -26.97 -3.89
N ASN A 102 5.75 -27.42 -5.16
CA ASN A 102 6.56 -28.61 -5.48
C ASN A 102 7.59 -28.49 -6.62
N TRP A 103 7.97 -27.29 -7.09
CA TRP A 103 8.94 -27.16 -8.18
C TRP A 103 10.36 -26.83 -7.67
N ILE A 104 11.00 -27.83 -7.08
CA ILE A 104 12.46 -27.94 -7.03
C ILE A 104 12.87 -28.62 -8.36
N LEU A 105 13.60 -27.88 -9.21
CA LEU A 105 14.26 -28.31 -10.45
C LEU A 105 13.39 -28.45 -11.72
N ALA A 106 13.19 -27.34 -12.44
CA ALA A 106 13.07 -27.38 -13.90
C ALA A 106 13.66 -26.11 -14.54
N PRO A 107 14.61 -26.22 -15.49
CA PRO A 107 15.11 -25.07 -16.23
C PRO A 107 14.11 -24.71 -17.35
N VAL A 108 13.55 -23.51 -17.31
CA VAL A 108 12.66 -23.00 -18.36
C VAL A 108 13.34 -21.91 -19.17
N THR A 109 13.11 -21.96 -20.48
CA THR A 109 13.86 -21.34 -21.56
C THR A 109 13.67 -19.81 -21.69
N GLU A 110 14.75 -19.18 -22.13
CA GLU A 110 15.05 -17.74 -22.24
C GLU A 110 14.19 -16.97 -23.26
N ARG A 111 12.95 -16.61 -22.94
CA ARG A 111 12.29 -15.50 -23.66
C ARG A 111 11.83 -14.42 -22.69
N GLY A 112 12.53 -13.29 -22.73
CA GLY A 112 12.16 -12.04 -22.06
C GLY A 112 12.99 -11.64 -20.84
N ILE A 113 13.91 -12.49 -20.36
CA ILE A 113 14.80 -12.15 -19.24
C ILE A 113 16.24 -12.11 -19.77
N PRO A 114 17.01 -11.04 -19.53
CA PRO A 114 18.44 -10.99 -19.88
C PRO A 114 19.16 -12.20 -19.28
N ASN A 115 19.98 -12.89 -20.09
CA ASN A 115 20.75 -14.07 -19.74
C ASN A 115 21.24 -14.05 -18.27
N THR A 116 20.72 -14.97 -17.46
CA THR A 116 20.91 -15.02 -16.00
C THR A 116 22.37 -15.22 -15.59
N ARG A 117 23.26 -15.63 -16.51
CA ARG A 117 24.71 -15.77 -16.26
C ARG A 117 25.45 -14.44 -16.02
N LYS A 118 24.83 -13.28 -16.21
CA LYS A 118 25.45 -11.96 -16.01
C LYS A 118 24.87 -11.14 -14.86
N TRP A 119 24.06 -11.74 -14.00
CA TRP A 119 23.52 -11.03 -12.85
C TRP A 119 24.58 -10.92 -11.77
N SER A 120 24.72 -9.72 -11.21
CA SER A 120 25.71 -9.51 -10.16
C SER A 120 25.33 -10.35 -8.92
N PRO A 121 26.29 -10.97 -8.20
CA PRO A 121 26.01 -11.91 -7.11
C PRO A 121 25.13 -11.39 -5.96
N TRP A 122 25.01 -10.07 -5.84
CA TRP A 122 24.16 -9.37 -4.86
C TRP A 122 22.67 -9.26 -5.25
N MET A 123 22.30 -9.52 -6.51
CA MET A 123 20.90 -9.58 -6.91
C MET A 123 20.33 -10.94 -6.50
N PRO A 124 19.11 -11.00 -5.95
CA PRO A 124 18.41 -12.24 -5.72
C PRO A 124 18.36 -13.08 -7.00
N PRO A 125 18.41 -14.41 -6.90
CA PRO A 125 18.15 -15.26 -8.04
C PRO A 125 16.69 -15.11 -8.50
N LEU A 126 16.44 -15.44 -9.76
CA LEU A 126 15.09 -15.54 -10.29
C LEU A 126 14.30 -16.64 -9.53
N SER A 127 13.09 -16.32 -9.09
CA SER A 127 12.17 -17.31 -8.54
C SER A 127 11.78 -18.33 -9.61
N PRO A 128 11.71 -19.64 -9.29
CA PRO A 128 11.11 -20.60 -10.21
C PRO A 128 9.62 -20.32 -10.44
N CYS A 129 8.97 -19.61 -9.50
CA CYS A 129 7.56 -19.23 -9.61
C CYS A 129 7.41 -17.90 -10.37
N ARG A 130 6.31 -17.79 -11.11
CA ARG A 130 5.87 -16.54 -11.74
C ARG A 130 4.61 -16.05 -11.05
N VAL A 131 4.47 -14.73 -10.93
CA VAL A 131 3.27 -14.10 -10.40
C VAL A 131 2.58 -13.39 -11.56
N GLN A 132 1.33 -13.74 -11.82
CA GLN A 132 0.58 -13.21 -12.99
C GLN A 132 1.34 -13.41 -14.32
N GLY A 133 2.10 -14.51 -14.45
CA GLY A 133 2.93 -14.80 -15.63
C GLY A 133 4.26 -14.04 -15.70
N LEU A 134 4.52 -13.10 -14.80
CA LEU A 134 5.73 -12.27 -14.77
C LEU A 134 6.82 -12.88 -13.88
N PRO A 135 8.11 -12.69 -14.24
CA PRO A 135 9.23 -13.16 -13.43
C PRO A 135 9.41 -12.32 -12.15
N ILE A 136 9.71 -12.95 -11.02
CA ILE A 136 9.94 -12.28 -9.74
C ILE A 136 11.18 -12.85 -9.04
N GLU A 137 11.78 -12.12 -8.10
CA GLU A 137 12.92 -12.62 -7.31
C GLU A 137 12.53 -13.79 -6.40
N ALA A 138 13.49 -14.67 -6.11
CA ALA A 138 13.32 -15.70 -5.08
C ALA A 138 13.16 -15.07 -3.69
N VAL A 139 12.34 -15.71 -2.85
CA VAL A 139 12.24 -15.35 -1.42
C VAL A 139 13.45 -15.94 -0.69
N GLU A 140 14.27 -15.09 -0.06
CA GLU A 140 15.53 -15.49 0.57
C GLU A 140 15.55 -15.20 2.09
N PRO A 141 14.86 -16.02 2.91
CA PRO A 141 14.80 -15.80 4.36
C PRO A 141 16.18 -15.87 5.01
N ASP A 142 17.07 -16.74 4.53
CA ASP A 142 18.42 -16.88 5.08
C ASP A 142 19.29 -15.64 4.94
N LEU A 143 18.92 -14.75 4.01
CA LEU A 143 19.58 -13.47 3.79
C LEU A 143 18.77 -12.30 4.34
N ASN A 144 17.85 -12.58 5.26
CA ASN A 144 16.91 -11.63 5.89
C ASN A 144 16.13 -10.80 4.86
N PHE A 145 15.92 -11.34 3.65
CA PHE A 145 15.33 -10.63 2.52
C PHE A 145 16.12 -9.36 2.08
N ARG A 146 17.35 -9.19 2.57
CA ARG A 146 18.27 -8.08 2.30
C ARG A 146 19.59 -8.61 1.73
N ARG A 147 19.54 -9.37 0.63
CA ARG A 147 20.70 -10.10 0.07
C ARG A 147 21.94 -9.23 -0.06
N GLY A 148 21.81 -8.06 -0.68
CA GLY A 148 22.94 -7.15 -0.88
C GLY A 148 23.64 -6.79 0.43
N PHE A 149 22.87 -6.48 1.48
CA PHE A 149 23.37 -6.09 2.79
C PHE A 149 23.98 -7.29 3.53
N THR A 150 23.26 -8.42 3.58
CA THR A 150 23.72 -9.63 4.27
C THR A 150 25.02 -10.18 3.67
N LEU A 151 25.22 -10.03 2.36
CA LEU A 151 26.44 -10.44 1.66
C LEU A 151 27.53 -9.36 1.63
N GLY A 152 27.32 -8.19 2.25
CA GLY A 152 28.32 -7.12 2.35
C GLY A 152 28.62 -6.40 1.02
N TYR A 153 27.70 -6.43 0.05
CA TYR A 153 27.83 -5.67 -1.20
C TYR A 153 27.38 -4.22 -1.04
N VAL A 154 26.58 -3.94 -0.01
CA VAL A 154 26.08 -2.61 0.34
C VAL A 154 26.22 -2.41 1.84
N ASP A 155 26.51 -1.19 2.24
CA ASP A 155 26.68 -0.85 3.66
C ASP A 155 25.34 -0.41 4.30
N TYR A 156 24.28 -0.30 3.49
CA TYR A 156 22.98 0.18 3.92
C TYR A 156 21.94 -0.93 3.82
N GLY A 157 21.27 -1.22 4.95
CA GLY A 157 20.26 -2.27 5.06
C GLY A 157 19.14 -2.12 4.04
N GLU A 158 18.76 -0.88 3.72
CA GLU A 158 17.62 -0.61 2.85
C GLU A 158 17.99 -0.42 1.37
N ASP A 159 19.06 -1.03 0.87
CA ASP A 159 19.35 -0.96 -0.57
C ASP A 159 18.32 -1.74 -1.39
N LYS A 160 17.47 -0.99 -2.09
CA LYS A 160 16.36 -1.49 -2.92
C LYS A 160 16.78 -1.81 -4.36
N THR A 161 18.04 -1.55 -4.74
CA THR A 161 18.51 -1.71 -6.12
C THR A 161 18.50 -3.18 -6.58
N GLN A 162 18.54 -4.11 -5.63
CA GLN A 162 18.38 -5.54 -5.87
C GLN A 162 17.02 -5.90 -6.53
N LEU A 163 15.99 -5.07 -6.36
CA LEU A 163 14.63 -5.29 -6.89
C LEU A 163 14.44 -4.73 -8.30
N LEU A 164 15.29 -3.81 -8.77
CA LEU A 164 15.10 -3.08 -10.04
C LEU A 164 14.79 -3.99 -11.24
N PRO A 165 15.45 -5.15 -11.40
CA PRO A 165 15.16 -6.02 -12.54
C PRO A 165 13.81 -6.74 -12.47
N TYR A 166 13.17 -6.75 -11.31
CA TYR A 166 11.94 -7.48 -11.01
C TYR A 166 10.73 -6.56 -10.86
N LEU A 167 10.87 -5.24 -10.96
CA LEU A 167 9.76 -4.31 -10.78
C LEU A 167 8.68 -4.56 -11.84
N ARG A 168 7.42 -4.72 -11.41
CA ARG A 168 6.31 -5.01 -12.32
C ARG A 168 6.13 -3.90 -13.35
N ALA A 169 6.29 -2.64 -12.96
CA ALA A 169 6.19 -1.50 -13.87
C ALA A 169 7.24 -1.51 -14.99
N ALA A 170 8.37 -2.22 -14.85
CA ALA A 170 9.33 -2.43 -15.93
C ALA A 170 8.93 -3.54 -16.91
N LEU A 171 8.02 -4.43 -16.49
CA LEU A 171 7.68 -5.68 -17.18
C LEU A 171 6.26 -5.66 -17.78
N ASP A 172 5.34 -4.89 -17.20
CA ASP A 172 3.94 -4.79 -17.60
C ASP A 172 3.60 -3.38 -18.09
N HIS A 173 3.44 -3.24 -19.41
CA HIS A 173 3.12 -1.94 -20.03
C HIS A 173 1.77 -1.37 -19.56
N ARG A 174 0.83 -2.20 -19.09
CA ARG A 174 -0.49 -1.73 -18.66
C ARG A 174 -0.39 -0.73 -17.53
N MET A 175 0.59 -0.88 -16.64
CA MET A 175 0.82 0.02 -15.50
C MET A 175 1.02 1.48 -15.94
N HIS A 176 1.57 1.69 -17.14
CA HIS A 176 1.82 3.03 -17.69
C HIS A 176 0.59 3.66 -18.36
N THR A 177 -0.39 2.83 -18.75
CA THR A 177 -1.55 3.26 -19.54
C THR A 177 -2.77 3.60 -18.71
N SER A 178 -2.83 3.18 -17.44
CA SER A 178 -3.92 3.56 -16.55
C SER A 178 -3.98 5.07 -16.35
N ALA A 179 -5.18 5.64 -16.42
CA ALA A 179 -5.39 7.09 -16.26
C ALA A 179 -5.03 7.57 -14.86
N ARG A 180 -5.23 6.72 -13.85
CA ARG A 180 -4.92 6.96 -12.44
C ARG A 180 -3.86 5.96 -11.99
N ARG A 181 -2.75 6.48 -11.45
CA ARG A 181 -1.58 5.72 -11.02
C ARG A 181 -1.18 6.20 -9.63
N VAL A 182 -1.36 5.35 -8.64
CA VAL A 182 -1.36 5.73 -7.23
C VAL A 182 -0.18 5.06 -6.54
N LEU A 183 0.64 5.85 -5.86
CA LEU A 183 1.58 5.34 -4.86
C LEU A 183 0.96 5.52 -3.49
N ILE A 184 0.92 4.46 -2.69
CA ILE A 184 0.55 4.52 -1.27
C ILE A 184 1.75 4.07 -0.46
N ASP A 185 2.17 4.91 0.47
CA ASP A 185 3.27 4.64 1.39
C ASP A 185 2.74 4.62 2.82
N PHE A 186 2.50 3.41 3.32
CA PHE A 186 2.15 3.18 4.71
C PHE A 186 3.43 3.10 5.54
N GLY A 187 3.67 4.13 6.36
CA GLY A 187 4.89 4.29 7.14
C GLY A 187 6.00 4.97 6.33
N ALA A 188 5.71 6.18 5.86
CA ALA A 188 6.61 6.91 4.98
C ALA A 188 7.87 7.43 5.67
N ASN A 189 7.89 7.54 7.01
CA ASN A 189 9.03 8.05 7.78
C ASN A 189 9.45 9.43 7.24
N ALA A 190 10.74 9.69 6.99
CA ALA A 190 11.19 10.94 6.40
C ALA A 190 11.05 10.91 4.87
N PHE A 191 10.78 12.07 4.24
CA PHE A 191 10.63 12.18 2.78
C PHE A 191 11.72 11.44 1.97
N ARG A 192 12.96 11.46 2.47
CA ARG A 192 14.15 10.90 1.83
C ARG A 192 14.29 9.37 1.90
N THR A 193 13.45 8.65 2.66
CA THR A 193 13.58 7.20 2.85
C THR A 193 12.94 6.43 1.67
N SER A 194 11.61 6.31 1.65
CA SER A 194 10.85 5.50 0.70
C SER A 194 10.30 6.33 -0.46
N VAL A 195 9.56 7.42 -0.19
CA VAL A 195 8.93 8.25 -1.22
C VAL A 195 9.94 8.75 -2.24
N THR A 196 11.07 9.29 -1.79
CA THR A 196 12.11 9.76 -2.72
C THR A 196 12.64 8.63 -3.62
N TRP A 197 12.74 7.39 -3.13
CA TRP A 197 13.15 6.26 -3.96
C TRP A 197 12.13 5.99 -5.08
N PHE A 198 10.84 5.91 -4.74
CA PHE A 198 9.79 5.69 -5.72
C PHE A 198 9.75 6.80 -6.77
N LEU A 199 9.79 8.06 -6.35
CA LEU A 199 9.70 9.21 -7.25
C LEU A 199 10.90 9.40 -8.18
N SER A 200 12.05 8.82 -7.82
CA SER A 200 13.30 9.03 -8.57
C SER A 200 13.86 7.79 -9.26
N THR A 201 13.39 6.59 -8.87
CA THR A 201 13.96 5.31 -9.32
C THR A 201 12.89 4.35 -9.84
N TYR A 202 11.71 4.31 -9.24
CA TYR A 202 10.67 3.38 -9.67
C TYR A 202 10.17 3.78 -11.08
N PRO A 203 10.01 2.84 -12.03
CA PRO A 203 9.81 3.16 -13.45
C PRO A 203 8.35 3.46 -13.74
N LEU A 204 7.72 4.35 -12.96
CA LEU A 204 6.34 4.78 -13.15
C LEU A 204 6.16 6.22 -12.69
N GLU A 205 5.49 7.03 -13.50
CA GLU A 205 5.05 8.36 -13.06
C GLU A 205 3.69 8.27 -12.37
N PHE A 206 3.66 8.49 -11.06
CA PHE A 206 2.44 8.50 -10.27
C PHE A 206 1.61 9.78 -10.49
N THR A 207 0.30 9.63 -10.65
CA THR A 207 -0.64 10.77 -10.71
C THR A 207 -0.99 11.31 -9.34
N GLU A 208 -0.88 10.47 -8.31
CA GLU A 208 -1.08 10.84 -6.91
C GLU A 208 -0.22 9.94 -6.00
N VAL A 209 0.24 10.51 -4.88
CA VAL A 209 1.08 9.85 -3.90
C VAL A 209 0.48 10.10 -2.52
N HIS A 210 0.20 9.05 -1.76
CA HIS A 210 -0.37 9.13 -0.42
C HIS A 210 0.63 8.59 0.59
N ALA A 211 1.17 9.47 1.44
CA ALA A 211 2.22 9.12 2.39
C ALA A 211 1.70 9.26 3.83
N PHE A 212 1.78 8.19 4.61
CA PHE A 212 1.29 8.12 5.99
C PHE A 212 2.46 8.11 6.96
N GLU A 213 2.50 9.07 7.88
CA GLU A 213 3.51 9.16 8.93
C GLU A 213 2.90 9.72 10.21
N ILE A 214 3.05 9.01 11.34
CA ILE A 214 2.45 9.42 12.61
C ILE A 214 3.15 10.64 13.23
N GLN A 215 4.44 10.85 12.97
CA GLN A 215 5.21 11.98 13.48
C GLN A 215 5.11 13.20 12.53
N PRO A 216 4.45 14.30 12.94
CA PRO A 216 4.16 15.42 12.03
C PRO A 216 5.40 16.05 11.39
N ASP A 217 6.50 16.07 12.14
CA ASP A 217 7.74 16.74 11.74
C ASP A 217 8.72 15.81 11.00
N LEU A 218 8.38 14.53 10.85
CA LEU A 218 9.27 13.55 10.22
C LEU A 218 9.09 13.53 8.71
N PHE A 219 7.85 13.41 8.23
CA PHE A 219 7.54 13.46 6.80
C PHE A 219 7.26 14.90 6.34
N VAL A 220 8.33 15.62 5.96
CA VAL A 220 8.20 16.98 5.41
C VAL A 220 8.40 16.97 3.90
N VAL A 221 7.34 17.29 3.15
CA VAL A 221 7.44 17.46 1.69
C VAL A 221 8.29 18.72 1.40
N PRO A 222 9.38 18.59 0.65
CA PRO A 222 10.25 19.71 0.31
C PRO A 222 9.55 20.69 -0.63
N GLN A 223 10.06 21.92 -0.69
CA GLN A 223 9.57 22.91 -1.65
C GLN A 223 10.08 22.59 -3.06
N PRO A 224 9.35 22.96 -4.13
CA PRO A 224 9.74 22.73 -5.52
C PRO A 224 11.14 23.18 -5.93
N ASN A 225 11.71 24.16 -5.22
CA ASN A 225 13.04 24.70 -5.49
C ASN A 225 14.14 24.07 -4.64
N ASP A 226 13.78 23.22 -3.68
CA ASP A 226 14.73 22.49 -2.87
C ASP A 226 15.37 21.42 -3.76
N GLN A 227 16.70 21.40 -3.84
CA GLN A 227 17.40 20.31 -4.51
C GLN A 227 17.29 19.06 -3.65
N VAL A 228 16.24 18.29 -3.88
CA VAL A 228 16.09 16.98 -3.27
C VAL A 228 16.86 16.00 -4.12
N LEU A 229 18.14 15.83 -3.78
CA LEU A 229 18.90 14.67 -4.25
C LEU A 229 18.12 13.42 -3.81
N GLY A 230 18.01 12.44 -4.71
CA GLY A 230 17.45 11.13 -4.42
C GLY A 230 18.08 10.49 -3.17
N PRO A 231 17.57 9.34 -2.68
CA PRO A 231 18.19 8.68 -1.53
C PRO A 231 19.67 8.55 -1.84
N ILE A 232 20.52 9.01 -0.92
CA ILE A 232 21.96 8.87 -1.07
C ILE A 232 22.17 7.36 -1.16
N SER A 233 22.50 6.86 -2.35
CA SER A 233 23.00 5.51 -2.53
C SER A 233 24.38 5.49 -1.88
N SER A 234 24.41 5.53 -0.57
CA SER A 234 25.60 5.48 0.26
C SER A 234 26.08 4.04 0.15
N GLY A 235 27.04 3.79 -0.73
CA GLY A 235 27.83 2.55 -0.68
C GLY A 235 27.80 1.65 -1.91
N SER A 236 26.92 1.84 -2.90
CA SER A 236 27.05 1.04 -4.11
C SER A 236 28.30 1.49 -4.89
N ARG A 237 29.39 0.72 -4.78
CA ARG A 237 30.65 0.88 -5.56
C ARG A 237 30.43 0.83 -7.09
N LEU A 238 29.18 0.70 -7.52
CA LEU A 238 28.74 0.39 -8.88
C LEU A 238 27.93 1.52 -9.54
N ARG A 239 27.57 2.60 -8.83
CA ARG A 239 27.11 3.81 -9.51
C ARG A 239 28.31 4.63 -9.97
N PRO A 240 28.43 5.00 -11.27
CA PRO A 240 29.37 6.01 -11.69
C PRO A 240 29.18 7.25 -10.79
N ARG A 241 30.26 7.76 -10.19
CA ARG A 241 30.25 9.06 -9.48
C ARG A 241 29.53 10.08 -10.38
N GLY A 242 28.33 10.51 -9.99
CA GLY A 242 27.54 11.51 -10.72
C GLY A 242 26.19 11.06 -11.29
N GLN A 243 25.82 9.77 -11.23
CA GLN A 243 24.47 9.29 -11.60
C GLN A 243 23.63 8.94 -10.36
N GLY A 244 23.50 9.90 -9.43
CA GLY A 244 22.42 9.86 -8.45
C GLY A 244 21.07 9.97 -9.16
N PRO A 245 19.96 9.52 -8.55
CA PRO A 245 18.64 9.86 -9.08
C PRO A 245 18.57 11.39 -9.25
N GLY A 246 18.11 11.84 -10.42
CA GLY A 246 17.97 13.26 -10.71
C GLY A 246 17.05 13.95 -9.68
N PRO A 247 17.08 15.30 -9.60
CA PRO A 247 16.21 16.02 -8.69
C PRO A 247 14.74 15.68 -8.99
N ILE A 248 13.95 15.48 -7.93
CA ILE A 248 12.50 15.24 -8.06
C ILE A 248 11.87 16.52 -8.63
N PRO A 249 11.16 16.44 -9.78
CA PRO A 249 10.53 17.63 -10.34
C PRO A 249 9.48 18.23 -9.41
N GLY A 250 9.42 19.56 -9.32
CA GLY A 250 8.49 20.25 -8.42
C GLY A 250 7.01 19.93 -8.63
N TRP A 251 6.59 19.63 -9.86
CA TRP A 251 5.21 19.21 -10.16
C TRP A 251 4.86 17.85 -9.56
N MET A 252 5.85 16.99 -9.30
CA MET A 252 5.64 15.68 -8.67
C MET A 252 5.42 15.84 -7.16
N LEU A 253 6.09 16.82 -6.53
CA LEU A 253 5.88 17.15 -5.12
C LEU A 253 4.44 17.63 -4.86
N GLN A 254 3.83 18.32 -5.83
CA GLN A 254 2.44 18.79 -5.74
C GLN A 254 1.41 17.66 -5.76
N ARG A 255 1.80 16.44 -6.16
CA ARG A 255 0.94 15.24 -6.19
C ARG A 255 0.96 14.46 -4.87
N ILE A 256 1.72 14.94 -3.88
CA ILE A 256 1.90 14.26 -2.60
C ILE A 256 0.87 14.74 -1.60
N HIS A 257 0.11 13.79 -1.08
CA HIS A 257 -0.83 13.94 0.02
C HIS A 257 -0.20 13.30 1.26
N SER A 258 0.16 14.12 2.23
CA SER A 258 0.71 13.66 3.51
C SER A 258 -0.39 13.51 4.55
N TYR A 259 -0.41 12.37 5.24
CA TYR A 259 -1.36 12.06 6.29
C TYR A 259 -0.60 11.89 7.60
N ASN A 260 -0.90 12.75 8.58
CA ASN A 260 -0.35 12.61 9.91
C ASN A 260 -1.20 11.68 10.77
N THR A 261 -1.13 10.37 10.51
CA THR A 261 -1.96 9.37 11.17
C THR A 261 -1.28 8.00 11.17
N LEU A 262 -1.58 7.18 12.15
CA LEU A 262 -1.12 5.78 12.18
C LEU A 262 -1.98 4.95 11.24
N VAL A 263 -1.36 3.98 10.57
CA VAL A 263 -2.07 3.01 9.75
C VAL A 263 -2.32 1.74 10.56
N GLY A 264 -3.54 1.23 10.51
CA GLY A 264 -3.90 0.01 11.23
C GLY A 264 -5.07 -0.76 10.63
N MET A 265 -5.64 -1.64 11.45
CA MET A 265 -6.75 -2.53 11.08
C MET A 265 -8.14 -1.95 11.31
N GLU A 266 -8.24 -0.96 12.19
CA GLU A 266 -9.50 -0.36 12.60
C GLU A 266 -9.30 1.14 12.76
N ASP A 267 -10.31 1.92 12.37
CA ASP A 267 -10.27 3.35 12.62
C ASP A 267 -10.38 3.62 14.12
N SER A 268 -9.51 4.49 14.62
CA SER A 268 -9.56 4.93 16.00
C SER A 268 -9.26 6.42 16.04
N PRO A 269 -10.28 7.29 15.99
CA PRO A 269 -10.09 8.74 16.05
C PRO A 269 -9.31 9.18 17.29
N HIS A 270 -9.56 8.53 18.43
CA HIS A 270 -8.86 8.84 19.69
C HIS A 270 -7.37 8.48 19.67
N LYS A 271 -6.98 7.46 18.90
CA LYS A 271 -5.59 7.03 18.76
C LYS A 271 -4.93 7.55 17.48
N ASN A 272 -5.67 8.37 16.71
CA ASN A 272 -5.27 8.81 15.38
C ASN A 272 -4.82 7.64 14.49
N VAL A 273 -5.69 6.63 14.36
CA VAL A 273 -5.45 5.43 13.53
C VAL A 273 -6.48 5.38 12.42
N ILE A 274 -6.03 5.04 11.22
CA ILE A 274 -6.88 4.79 10.06
C ILE A 274 -6.81 3.32 9.64
N ASN A 275 -7.94 2.74 9.25
CA ASN A 275 -7.98 1.42 8.64
C ASN A 275 -7.42 1.48 7.21
N ALA A 276 -6.28 0.85 6.97
CA ALA A 276 -5.58 0.87 5.67
C ALA A 276 -6.48 0.41 4.52
N THR A 277 -7.11 -0.76 4.69
CA THR A 277 -7.89 -1.43 3.66
C THR A 277 -9.17 -0.65 3.36
N ARG A 278 -9.90 -0.25 4.40
CA ARG A 278 -11.11 0.55 4.25
C ARG A 278 -10.80 1.89 3.59
N TRP A 279 -9.72 2.56 4.01
CA TRP A 279 -9.30 3.82 3.41
C TRP A 279 -9.03 3.67 1.91
N MET A 280 -8.30 2.63 1.50
CA MET A 280 -8.02 2.32 0.10
C MET A 280 -9.30 2.08 -0.72
N LEU A 281 -10.22 1.25 -0.20
CA LEU A 281 -11.38 0.78 -0.96
C LEU A 281 -12.56 1.75 -0.92
N GLU A 282 -12.77 2.46 0.19
CA GLU A 282 -13.98 3.26 0.41
C GLU A 282 -13.73 4.76 0.30
N GLU A 283 -12.61 5.26 0.84
CA GLU A 283 -12.27 6.69 0.79
C GLU A 283 -11.56 7.05 -0.50
N LEU A 284 -10.45 6.35 -0.81
CA LEU A 284 -9.70 6.56 -2.04
C LEU A 284 -10.39 5.93 -3.25
N ARG A 285 -11.32 4.99 -3.00
CA ARG A 285 -12.17 4.33 -4.01
C ARG A 285 -11.35 3.70 -5.12
N LEU A 286 -10.29 3.00 -4.76
CA LEU A 286 -9.45 2.29 -5.71
C LEU A 286 -10.25 1.20 -6.42
N THR A 287 -10.00 1.05 -7.72
CA THR A 287 -10.60 -0.01 -8.54
C THR A 287 -9.53 -0.75 -9.34
N PRO A 288 -9.84 -1.93 -9.93
CA PRO A 288 -8.89 -2.67 -10.77
C PRO A 288 -8.48 -1.96 -12.07
N GLN A 289 -9.02 -0.77 -12.36
CA GLN A 289 -8.62 0.05 -13.51
C GLN A 289 -7.48 1.01 -13.16
N ASP A 290 -7.30 1.30 -11.87
CA ASP A 290 -6.20 2.10 -11.36
C ASP A 290 -4.92 1.26 -11.39
N THR A 291 -3.76 1.89 -11.57
CA THR A 291 -2.49 1.24 -11.25
C THR A 291 -2.11 1.60 -9.82
N VAL A 292 -1.93 0.62 -8.95
CA VAL A 292 -1.68 0.88 -7.52
C VAL A 292 -0.40 0.20 -7.07
N VAL A 293 0.53 1.00 -6.55
CA VAL A 293 1.74 0.54 -5.90
C VAL A 293 1.64 0.85 -4.42
N VAL A 294 1.85 -0.15 -3.58
CA VAL A 294 1.83 0.02 -2.12
C VAL A 294 3.20 -0.30 -1.55
N LYS A 295 3.74 0.60 -0.72
CA LYS A 295 4.80 0.30 0.24
C LYS A 295 4.19 0.21 1.64
N MET A 296 4.58 -0.81 2.40
CA MET A 296 4.07 -1.07 3.74
C MET A 296 5.19 -1.42 4.71
N ASP A 297 5.33 -0.62 5.75
CA ASP A 297 6.34 -0.75 6.81
C ASP A 297 5.77 0.02 8.00
N ILE A 298 4.97 -0.68 8.78
CA ILE A 298 4.08 -0.15 9.82
C ILE A 298 4.27 -0.93 11.14
N GLU A 299 5.51 -1.29 11.42
CA GLU A 299 6.00 -1.74 12.73
C GLU A 299 5.21 -2.93 13.31
N GLY A 300 4.99 -3.96 12.51
CA GLY A 300 4.33 -5.21 12.91
C GLY A 300 2.84 -5.28 12.59
N VAL A 301 2.22 -4.15 12.22
CA VAL A 301 0.81 -4.11 11.82
C VAL A 301 0.60 -4.64 10.38
N GLU A 302 1.68 -4.92 9.64
CA GLU A 302 1.62 -5.55 8.31
C GLU A 302 0.90 -6.90 8.41
N TRP A 303 1.21 -7.68 9.44
CA TRP A 303 0.67 -9.03 9.61
C TRP A 303 -0.86 -9.08 9.53
N PRO A 304 -1.62 -8.41 10.41
CA PRO A 304 -3.07 -8.47 10.33
C PRO A 304 -3.62 -7.82 9.05
N VAL A 305 -2.98 -6.78 8.50
CA VAL A 305 -3.42 -6.14 7.24
C VAL A 305 -3.28 -7.10 6.06
N LEU A 306 -2.11 -7.71 5.89
CA LEU A 306 -1.84 -8.68 4.83
C LEU A 306 -2.72 -9.93 4.94
N ASN A 307 -2.95 -10.42 6.17
CA ASN A 307 -3.87 -11.53 6.38
C ASN A 307 -5.30 -11.17 5.92
N ALA A 308 -5.78 -9.96 6.23
CA ALA A 308 -7.07 -9.51 5.74
C ALA A 308 -7.09 -9.40 4.21
N TRP A 309 -6.00 -8.93 3.59
CA TRP A 309 -5.91 -8.85 2.13
C TRP A 309 -5.93 -10.22 1.45
N LEU A 310 -5.32 -11.25 2.05
CA LEU A 310 -5.42 -12.64 1.55
C LEU A 310 -6.86 -13.17 1.55
N ASP A 311 -7.67 -12.69 2.49
CA ASP A 311 -9.06 -13.10 2.68
C ASP A 311 -10.05 -12.27 1.83
N ILE A 312 -9.67 -11.08 1.36
CA ILE A 312 -10.50 -10.22 0.50
C ILE A 312 -10.39 -10.68 -0.96
N PRO A 313 -11.50 -11.11 -1.60
CA PRO A 313 -11.47 -11.51 -3.01
C PRO A 313 -11.13 -10.33 -3.93
N GLY A 314 -10.18 -10.52 -4.85
CA GLY A 314 -9.83 -9.51 -5.85
C GLY A 314 -8.90 -8.41 -5.35
N MET A 315 -8.41 -8.48 -4.11
CA MET A 315 -7.49 -7.47 -3.59
C MET A 315 -6.17 -7.43 -4.37
N GLU A 316 -5.73 -8.56 -4.92
CA GLU A 316 -4.58 -8.66 -5.82
C GLU A 316 -4.78 -7.96 -7.17
N GLN A 317 -6.03 -7.63 -7.52
CA GLN A 317 -6.38 -6.83 -8.71
C GLN A 317 -6.48 -5.35 -8.38
N ILE A 318 -6.61 -5.00 -7.09
CA ILE A 318 -6.56 -3.61 -6.61
C ILE A 318 -5.10 -3.17 -6.41
N VAL A 319 -4.24 -4.04 -5.86
CA VAL A 319 -2.83 -3.75 -5.60
C VAL A 319 -1.96 -4.42 -6.65
N ASP A 320 -1.47 -3.64 -7.63
CA ASP A 320 -0.64 -4.18 -8.70
C ASP A 320 0.74 -4.62 -8.21
N GLU A 321 1.36 -3.85 -7.33
CA GLU A 321 2.69 -4.14 -6.82
C GLU A 321 2.80 -3.74 -5.35
N LEU A 322 3.30 -4.67 -4.53
CA LEU A 322 3.42 -4.52 -3.09
C LEU A 322 4.89 -4.61 -2.67
N PHE A 323 5.35 -3.64 -1.92
CA PHE A 323 6.63 -3.65 -1.22
C PHE A 323 6.35 -3.70 0.26
N VAL A 324 6.80 -4.73 0.96
CA VAL A 324 6.49 -4.85 2.39
C VAL A 324 7.70 -5.25 3.23
N GLU A 325 7.90 -4.51 4.32
CA GLU A 325 8.85 -4.85 5.37
C GLU A 325 8.11 -5.67 6.43
N ILE A 326 8.14 -6.99 6.27
CA ILE A 326 7.52 -7.87 7.25
C ILE A 326 8.41 -7.89 8.49
N HIS A 327 7.89 -7.37 9.59
CA HIS A 327 8.56 -7.43 10.88
C HIS A 327 8.45 -8.83 11.51
N TYR A 328 9.59 -9.47 11.78
CA TYR A 328 9.68 -10.80 12.40
C TYR A 328 10.82 -10.85 13.41
N HIS A 329 10.87 -11.86 14.26
CA HIS A 329 12.02 -12.12 15.10
C HIS A 329 12.93 -13.20 14.51
N HIS A 330 14.23 -12.95 14.63
CA HIS A 330 15.30 -13.90 14.33
C HIS A 330 16.56 -13.44 15.04
N GLU A 331 17.43 -14.36 15.46
CA GLU A 331 18.64 -14.01 16.23
C GLU A 331 19.54 -13.02 15.48
N SER A 332 19.65 -13.15 14.15
CA SER A 332 20.41 -12.22 13.31
C SER A 332 19.84 -10.80 13.27
N MET A 333 18.62 -10.58 13.75
CA MET A 333 17.94 -9.29 13.75
C MET A 333 17.89 -8.63 15.14
N TYR A 334 18.49 -9.25 16.16
CA TYR A 334 18.44 -8.75 17.54
C TYR A 334 19.15 -7.40 17.72
N ASP A 335 20.17 -7.11 16.92
CA ASP A 335 20.84 -5.80 16.92
C ASP A 335 19.88 -4.67 16.50
N PHE A 336 18.90 -4.99 15.65
CA PHE A 336 17.82 -4.10 15.24
C PHE A 336 16.63 -4.10 16.20
N LYS A 337 16.74 -4.80 17.35
CA LYS A 337 15.67 -4.96 18.35
C LYS A 337 14.46 -5.75 17.86
N TRP A 338 14.64 -6.55 16.80
CA TRP A 338 13.65 -7.46 16.26
C TRP A 338 13.78 -8.83 16.94
N ASN A 339 13.45 -8.84 18.23
CA ASN A 339 13.48 -10.04 19.06
C ASN A 339 12.07 -10.55 19.35
N ALA A 340 11.99 -11.75 19.94
CA ALA A 340 10.71 -12.39 20.26
C ALA A 340 9.83 -11.60 21.23
N THR A 341 10.39 -10.63 21.98
CA THR A 341 9.60 -9.76 22.87
C THR A 341 8.96 -8.60 22.12
N ARG A 342 9.46 -8.23 20.94
CA ARG A 342 8.90 -7.20 20.07
C ARG A 342 8.00 -7.79 18.97
N PHE A 343 8.43 -8.86 18.32
CA PHE A 343 7.71 -9.50 17.21
C PHE A 343 7.56 -10.99 17.47
N SER A 344 6.32 -11.49 17.50
CA SER A 344 6.09 -12.92 17.77
C SER A 344 6.32 -13.79 16.53
N ALA A 345 6.17 -13.24 15.33
CA ALA A 345 6.30 -14.00 14.09
C ALA A 345 7.77 -14.32 13.82
N THR A 346 8.03 -15.52 13.34
CA THR A 346 9.35 -16.03 12.96
C THR A 346 9.70 -15.65 11.52
N ARG A 347 10.98 -15.78 11.18
CA ARG A 347 11.49 -15.61 9.82
C ARG A 347 10.83 -16.56 8.81
N ASP A 348 10.57 -17.80 9.22
CA ASP A 348 9.94 -18.81 8.35
C ASP A 348 8.48 -18.48 8.08
N GLU A 349 7.76 -17.97 9.09
CA GLU A 349 6.41 -17.43 8.90
C GLU A 349 6.43 -16.23 7.95
N ALA A 350 7.42 -15.32 8.06
CA ALA A 350 7.54 -14.19 7.13
C ALA A 350 7.75 -14.66 5.69
N ALA A 351 8.59 -15.67 5.47
CA ALA A 351 8.77 -16.29 4.15
C ALA A 351 7.47 -16.93 3.64
N GLN A 352 6.72 -17.60 4.52
CA GLN A 352 5.41 -18.17 4.18
C GLN A 352 4.39 -17.09 3.79
N MET A 353 4.38 -15.95 4.47
CA MET A 353 3.51 -14.82 4.11
C MET A 353 3.77 -14.34 2.67
N PHE A 354 5.05 -14.13 2.29
CA PHE A 354 5.38 -13.80 0.90
C PHE A 354 4.90 -14.87 -0.08
N ASN A 355 5.09 -16.15 0.25
CA ASN A 355 4.64 -17.24 -0.60
C ASN A 355 3.11 -17.28 -0.73
N TRP A 356 2.34 -17.03 0.34
CA TRP A 356 0.88 -16.97 0.29
C TRP A 356 0.38 -15.79 -0.53
N LEU A 357 0.96 -14.61 -0.36
CA LEU A 357 0.63 -13.43 -1.16
C LEU A 357 0.88 -13.68 -2.65
N ARG A 358 2.05 -14.22 -3.01
CA ARG A 358 2.38 -14.57 -4.40
C ARG A 358 1.47 -15.66 -4.97
N THR A 359 1.12 -16.67 -4.17
CA THR A 359 0.16 -17.71 -4.56
C THR A 359 -1.22 -17.13 -4.82
N LYS A 360 -1.64 -16.15 -4.03
CA LYS A 360 -2.91 -15.42 -4.20
C LYS A 360 -2.90 -14.48 -5.41
N GLY A 361 -1.72 -14.16 -5.95
CA GLY A 361 -1.54 -13.34 -7.14
C GLY A 361 -0.98 -11.95 -6.88
N PHE A 362 -0.63 -11.60 -5.64
CA PHE A 362 0.05 -10.34 -5.33
C PHE A 362 1.47 -10.35 -5.86
N TYR A 363 1.83 -9.33 -6.64
CA TYR A 363 3.20 -9.10 -7.07
C TYR A 363 3.97 -8.40 -5.94
N VAL A 364 4.51 -9.19 -5.00
CA VAL A 364 5.07 -8.71 -3.75
C VAL A 364 6.58 -8.88 -3.64
N HIS A 365 7.24 -7.79 -3.24
CA HIS A 365 8.67 -7.70 -2.94
C HIS A 365 8.90 -7.48 -1.44
N ALA A 366 10.01 -8.01 -0.94
CA ALA A 366 10.49 -7.63 0.37
C ALA A 366 11.05 -6.22 0.33
N TRP A 367 10.53 -5.34 1.18
CA TRP A 367 11.10 -4.02 1.44
C TRP A 367 12.21 -4.18 2.50
N PRO A 368 13.46 -3.82 2.15
CA PRO A 368 14.62 -4.01 3.01
C PRO A 368 14.92 -2.81 3.90
#